data_AF-A0A7V9NWN9-F1
#
_entry.id   AF-A0A7V9NWN9-F1
#
_cell.length_a   1.000
_cell.length_b   1.000
_cell.length_c   1.000
_cell.angle_alpha   90.00
_cell.angle_beta   90.00
_cell.angle_gamma   90.00
#
_symmetry.space_group_name_H-M   'P 1'
#
loop_
_entity.id
_entity.type
_entity.pdbx_description
1 polymer ?
#
loop_
_entity_poly.entity_id
_entity_poly.type
_entity_poly.pdbx_seq_one_letter_code
_entity_poly.pdbx_strand_id
1 'polypeptide(L)'
;MKPVLICFFVLLCLSKFRSQDTICFNDNSKIAALVKKITPNEIEYLKFNNPNGLVVVENKSIIKYVRYQDGSVDSVKIYPLPSSIHYYEFESINNKIFLDRNNLLYKSVVLNNPNLKVLIKTYPFEATKAELDLKRKEARKQKSISLLFGATAVIAGYAGLVGLSNSKKSTGNDGAILLSSAAVGFTGSILLYLNFRKKEIKAKKELVRIYNEMK
;
A
#
# COMPACT_ATOMS: atom_id res chain seq x y z
N MET A 1 -49.30 -26.99 7.84
CA MET A 1 -48.03 -26.84 8.59
C MET A 1 -46.86 -26.31 7.75
N LYS A 2 -46.74 -26.68 6.46
CA LYS A 2 -45.68 -26.17 5.56
C LYS A 2 -45.56 -24.63 5.40
N PRO A 3 -46.64 -23.83 5.32
CA PRO A 3 -46.50 -22.38 5.13
C PRO A 3 -45.99 -21.64 6.38
N VAL A 4 -46.28 -22.16 7.58
CA VAL A 4 -45.81 -21.56 8.85
C VAL A 4 -44.29 -21.72 9.00
N LEU A 5 -43.74 -22.86 8.58
CA LEU A 5 -42.29 -23.11 8.60
C LEU A 5 -41.53 -22.16 7.65
N ILE A 6 -42.11 -21.88 6.48
CA ILE A 6 -41.54 -20.94 5.50
C ILE A 6 -41.59 -19.52 6.05
N CYS A 7 -42.70 -19.09 6.64
CA CYS A 7 -42.79 -17.79 7.31
C CYS A 7 -41.75 -17.63 8.43
N PHE A 8 -41.56 -18.67 9.25
CA PHE A 8 -40.57 -18.65 10.33
C PHE A 8 -39.13 -18.55 9.79
N PHE A 9 -38.82 -19.28 8.70
CA PHE A 9 -37.51 -19.22 8.05
C PHE A 9 -37.24 -17.85 7.42
N VAL A 10 -38.24 -17.25 6.77
CA VAL A 10 -38.14 -15.89 6.22
C VAL A 10 -37.93 -14.86 7.34
N LEU A 11 -38.62 -15.00 8.48
CA LEU A 11 -38.43 -14.12 9.64
C LEU A 11 -37.00 -14.19 10.22
N LEU A 12 -36.41 -15.40 10.26
CA LEU A 12 -35.03 -15.61 10.70
C LEU A 12 -33.99 -15.05 9.71
N CYS A 13 -34.31 -14.98 8.43
CA CYS A 13 -33.42 -14.35 7.45
C CYS A 13 -33.45 -12.81 7.54
N LEU A 14 -34.58 -12.22 7.93
CA LEU A 14 -34.72 -10.77 8.08
C LEU A 14 -34.03 -10.22 9.33
N SER A 15 -33.73 -11.03 10.35
CA SER A 15 -33.00 -10.57 11.55
C SER A 15 -31.52 -10.29 11.32
N LYS A 16 -30.98 -10.56 10.12
CA LYS A 16 -29.59 -10.25 9.75
C LYS A 16 -29.40 -8.89 9.09
N PHE A 17 -30.31 -7.93 9.29
CA PHE A 17 -30.04 -6.54 8.92
C PHE A 17 -28.80 -6.07 9.68
N ARG A 18 -27.70 -5.98 8.94
CA ARG A 18 -26.41 -5.54 9.44
C ARG A 18 -26.52 -4.06 9.76
N SER A 19 -26.71 -3.76 11.03
CA SER A 19 -26.30 -2.46 11.58
C SER A 19 -24.83 -2.25 11.20
N GLN A 20 -24.50 -1.06 10.73
CA GLN A 20 -23.16 -0.65 10.31
C GLN A 20 -22.72 0.47 11.23
N ASP A 21 -21.41 0.60 11.46
CA ASP A 21 -20.93 1.69 12.30
C ASP A 21 -21.29 3.04 11.64
N THR A 22 -21.75 3.97 12.45
CA THR A 22 -22.15 5.31 12.03
C THR A 22 -21.42 6.34 12.88
N ILE A 23 -20.65 7.20 12.21
CA ILE A 23 -20.01 8.35 12.84
C ILE A 23 -20.94 9.55 12.67
N CYS A 24 -21.32 10.18 13.76
CA CYS A 24 -22.13 11.39 13.76
C CYS A 24 -21.27 12.59 14.17
N PHE A 25 -21.26 13.62 13.34
CA PHE A 25 -20.50 14.84 13.57
C PHE A 25 -21.31 15.88 14.35
N ASN A 26 -20.65 16.92 14.83
CA ASN A 26 -21.28 18.00 15.60
C ASN A 26 -22.30 18.80 14.77
N ASP A 27 -22.13 18.86 13.46
CA ASP A 27 -23.09 19.44 12.51
C ASP A 27 -24.31 18.52 12.23
N ASN A 28 -24.39 17.38 12.92
CA ASN A 28 -25.36 16.30 12.74
C ASN A 28 -25.26 15.56 11.40
N SER A 29 -24.24 15.80 10.58
CA SER A 29 -23.93 14.94 9.44
C SER A 29 -23.55 13.54 9.93
N LYS A 30 -23.81 12.53 9.09
CA LYS A 30 -23.59 11.13 9.42
C LYS A 30 -22.86 10.43 8.29
N ILE A 31 -21.87 9.62 8.64
CA ILE A 31 -21.13 8.79 7.69
C ILE A 31 -21.21 7.34 8.14
N ALA A 32 -21.57 6.46 7.21
CA ALA A 32 -21.42 5.03 7.36
C ALA A 32 -19.94 4.67 7.21
N ALA A 33 -19.37 4.05 8.24
CA ALA A 33 -17.95 3.78 8.34
C ALA A 33 -17.69 2.36 8.84
N LEU A 34 -16.47 1.90 8.65
CA LEU A 34 -15.89 0.76 9.35
C LEU A 34 -14.80 1.32 10.26
N VAL A 35 -15.10 1.42 11.56
CA VAL A 35 -14.16 2.00 12.53
C VAL A 35 -12.99 1.03 12.74
N LYS A 36 -11.76 1.52 12.63
CA LYS A 36 -10.54 0.70 12.76
C LYS A 36 -9.90 0.88 14.12
N LYS A 37 -9.75 2.12 14.55
CA LYS A 37 -9.05 2.47 15.78
C LYS A 37 -9.59 3.77 16.34
N ILE A 38 -9.69 3.82 17.65
CA ILE A 38 -10.10 5.02 18.39
C ILE A 38 -8.99 5.33 19.39
N THR A 39 -8.46 6.55 19.31
CA THR A 39 -7.49 7.08 20.27
C THR A 39 -8.17 8.17 21.12
N PRO A 40 -7.48 8.74 22.13
CA PRO A 40 -8.06 9.85 22.90
C PRO A 40 -8.44 11.07 22.06
N ASN A 41 -7.72 11.33 20.96
CA ASN A 41 -7.88 12.55 20.15
C ASN A 41 -8.46 12.31 18.76
N GLU A 42 -8.36 11.08 18.23
CA GLU A 42 -8.64 10.79 16.82
C GLU A 42 -9.42 9.49 16.65
N ILE A 43 -10.10 9.38 15.50
CA ILE A 43 -10.77 8.17 15.05
C ILE A 43 -10.26 7.83 13.65
N GLU A 44 -9.76 6.61 13.49
CA GLU A 44 -9.35 6.03 12.21
C GLU A 44 -10.49 5.15 11.69
N TYR A 45 -10.96 5.41 10.46
CA TYR A 45 -12.04 4.64 9.85
C TYR A 45 -11.91 4.53 8.33
N LEU A 46 -12.61 3.55 7.76
CA LEU A 46 -12.82 3.41 6.30
C LEU A 46 -14.26 3.77 5.97
N LYS A 47 -14.50 4.42 4.82
CA LYS A 47 -15.88 4.66 4.37
C LYS A 47 -16.54 3.34 4.00
N PHE A 48 -17.77 3.12 4.44
CA PHE A 48 -18.46 1.84 4.20
C PHE A 48 -18.65 1.55 2.71
N ASN A 49 -18.88 2.59 1.89
CA ASN A 49 -18.98 2.46 0.44
C ASN A 49 -17.64 2.21 -0.28
N ASN A 50 -16.51 2.26 0.45
CA ASN A 50 -15.18 1.97 -0.08
C ASN A 50 -14.30 1.27 0.97
N PRO A 51 -14.58 -0.01 1.30
CA PRO A 51 -13.90 -0.74 2.37
C PRO A 51 -12.42 -1.06 2.04
N ASN A 52 -12.00 -0.90 0.79
CA ASN A 52 -10.60 -1.04 0.36
C ASN A 52 -9.93 0.34 0.12
N GLY A 53 -10.57 1.42 0.58
CA GLY A 53 -10.11 2.79 0.40
C GLY A 53 -8.98 3.20 1.35
N LEU A 54 -8.66 4.50 1.31
CA LEU A 54 -7.72 5.09 2.26
C LEU A 54 -8.34 5.16 3.65
N VAL A 55 -7.55 4.84 4.68
CA VAL A 55 -7.91 5.08 6.07
C VAL A 55 -8.01 6.59 6.28
N VAL A 56 -9.17 7.04 6.73
CA VAL A 56 -9.45 8.43 7.07
C VAL A 56 -9.21 8.59 8.56
N VAL A 57 -8.49 9.64 8.94
CA VAL A 57 -8.21 10.00 10.34
C VAL A 57 -8.90 11.32 10.61
N GLU A 58 -9.85 11.32 11.55
CA GLU A 58 -10.59 12.51 11.95
C GLU A 58 -10.38 12.83 13.43
N ASN A 59 -10.38 14.12 13.76
CA ASN A 59 -10.28 14.56 15.13
C ASN A 59 -11.60 14.32 15.88
N LYS A 60 -11.52 13.83 17.11
CA LYS A 60 -12.70 13.62 17.97
C LYS A 60 -13.45 14.91 18.29
N SER A 61 -12.80 16.07 18.23
CA SER A 61 -13.41 17.37 18.51
C SER A 61 -14.59 17.71 17.59
N ILE A 62 -14.61 17.19 16.37
CA ILE A 62 -15.70 17.40 15.39
C ILE A 62 -16.74 16.27 15.43
N ILE A 63 -16.50 15.22 16.20
CA ILE A 63 -17.34 14.02 16.27
C ILE A 63 -18.21 14.11 17.52
N LYS A 64 -19.52 14.00 17.33
CA LYS A 64 -20.52 14.01 18.40
C LYS A 64 -20.58 12.67 19.12
N TYR A 65 -20.73 11.59 18.34
CA TYR A 65 -20.70 10.22 18.85
C TYR A 65 -20.42 9.22 17.72
N VAL A 66 -19.97 8.03 18.10
CA VAL A 66 -19.90 6.86 17.24
C VAL A 66 -20.93 5.85 17.71
N ARG A 67 -21.77 5.36 16.79
CA ARG A 67 -22.68 4.23 17.03
C ARG A 67 -22.13 3.02 16.31
N TYR A 68 -21.89 1.94 17.03
CA TYR A 68 -21.35 0.71 16.45
C TYR A 68 -22.46 -0.22 15.95
N GLN A 69 -22.05 -1.22 15.18
CA GLN A 69 -22.93 -2.28 14.68
C GLN A 69 -23.74 -2.97 15.79
N ASP A 70 -23.18 -3.16 16.99
CA ASP A 70 -23.87 -3.79 18.12
C ASP A 70 -24.91 -2.87 18.82
N GLY A 71 -25.02 -1.61 18.37
CA GLY A 71 -25.91 -0.61 18.96
C GLY A 71 -25.30 0.18 20.11
N SER A 72 -24.08 -0.17 20.56
CA SER A 72 -23.37 0.62 21.56
C SER A 72 -23.03 2.01 21.01
N VAL A 73 -22.98 3.00 21.91
CA VAL A 73 -22.72 4.39 21.56
C VAL A 73 -21.56 4.90 22.41
N ASP A 74 -20.47 5.30 21.75
CA ASP A 74 -19.35 5.99 22.38
C ASP A 74 -19.55 7.50 22.18
N SER A 75 -20.02 8.16 23.24
CA SER A 75 -20.16 9.61 23.28
C SER A 75 -18.80 10.24 23.56
N VAL A 76 -18.31 11.02 22.61
CA VAL A 76 -17.05 11.75 22.79
C VAL A 76 -17.28 12.86 23.81
N LYS A 77 -16.86 12.64 25.06
CA LYS A 77 -16.79 13.73 26.04
C LYS A 77 -15.64 14.64 25.64
N ILE A 78 -15.97 15.87 25.24
CA ILE A 78 -14.98 16.92 25.04
C ILE A 78 -14.42 17.25 26.42
N TYR A 79 -13.28 16.67 26.76
CA TYR A 79 -12.52 17.16 27.91
C TYR A 79 -11.98 18.53 27.52
N PRO A 80 -12.22 19.59 28.31
CA PRO A 80 -11.56 20.86 28.07
C PRO A 80 -10.05 20.59 28.09
N LEU A 81 -9.38 20.96 27.00
CA LEU A 81 -7.93 20.82 26.90
C LEU A 81 -7.31 21.50 28.12
N PRO A 82 -6.39 20.84 28.85
CA PRO A 82 -5.67 21.50 29.93
C PRO A 82 -5.05 22.78 29.37
N SER A 83 -5.28 23.89 30.07
CA SER A 83 -4.98 25.28 29.66
C SER A 83 -3.50 25.60 29.46
N SER A 84 -2.63 24.58 29.46
CA SER A 84 -1.22 24.67 29.15
C SER A 84 -0.86 23.59 28.13
N ILE A 85 -1.31 23.79 26.88
CA ILE A 85 -0.71 23.09 25.75
C ILE A 85 0.69 23.66 25.61
N HIS A 86 1.69 22.95 26.12
CA HIS A 86 3.05 23.12 25.64
C HIS A 86 3.03 22.74 24.17
N TYR A 87 3.00 23.74 23.29
CA TYR A 87 3.27 23.54 21.89
C TYR A 87 4.70 23.05 21.81
N TYR A 88 4.88 21.73 21.65
CA TYR A 88 6.09 21.23 21.04
C TYR A 88 6.07 21.84 19.65
N GLU A 89 6.93 22.82 19.42
CA GLU A 89 7.30 23.23 18.10
C GLU A 89 7.76 21.95 17.40
N PHE A 90 6.89 21.38 16.56
CA PHE A 90 7.27 20.28 15.71
C PHE A 90 8.34 20.86 14.80
N GLU A 91 9.61 20.68 15.18
CA GLU A 91 10.74 20.93 14.32
C GLU A 91 10.37 20.38 12.95
N SER A 92 10.34 21.27 11.96
CA SER A 92 9.79 20.99 10.64
C SER A 92 10.26 19.62 10.19
N ILE A 93 9.31 18.66 10.11
CA ILE A 93 9.61 17.27 9.77
C ILE A 93 10.49 17.32 8.53
N ASN A 94 11.76 16.93 8.70
CA ASN A 94 12.84 17.08 7.74
C ASN A 94 12.28 16.96 6.32
N ASN A 95 12.32 18.05 5.54
CA ASN A 95 11.95 18.10 4.12
C ASN A 95 13.00 17.33 3.29
N LYS A 96 13.29 16.10 3.68
CA LYS A 96 14.28 15.18 3.13
C LYS A 96 13.53 13.95 2.64
N ILE A 97 14.05 13.37 1.57
CA ILE A 97 13.60 12.06 1.12
C ILE A 97 14.46 11.02 1.82
N PHE A 98 13.85 9.93 2.27
CA PHE A 98 14.54 8.77 2.83
C PHE A 98 14.27 7.54 1.97
N LEU A 99 15.23 6.61 1.95
CA LEU A 99 15.04 5.30 1.33
C LEU A 99 14.82 4.28 2.44
N ASP A 100 13.58 3.81 2.60
CA ASP A 100 13.27 2.69 3.48
C ASP A 100 13.11 1.42 2.65
N ARG A 101 14.04 0.48 2.85
CA ARG A 101 14.18 -0.75 2.06
C ARG A 101 14.28 -0.43 0.56
N ASN A 102 13.15 -0.41 -0.15
CA ASN A 102 13.04 -0.12 -1.58
C ASN A 102 12.08 1.04 -1.90
N ASN A 103 11.48 1.66 -0.89
CA ASN A 103 10.48 2.71 -1.03
C ASN A 103 11.10 4.07 -0.69
N LEU A 104 10.77 5.07 -1.49
CA LEU A 104 11.10 6.45 -1.19
C LEU A 104 10.04 6.99 -0.23
N LEU A 105 10.46 7.62 0.85
CA LEU A 105 9.60 8.25 1.85
C LEU A 105 9.87 9.74 1.87
N TYR A 106 8.80 10.53 1.98
CA TYR A 106 8.89 11.97 2.23
C TYR A 106 7.82 12.33 3.24
N LYS A 107 8.21 12.95 4.36
CA LYS A 107 7.31 13.22 5.49
C LYS A 107 6.52 11.98 5.93
N SER A 108 7.22 10.84 6.05
CA SER A 108 6.64 9.53 6.40
C SER A 108 5.62 8.95 5.41
N VAL A 109 5.42 9.58 4.25
CA VAL A 109 4.54 9.06 3.18
C VAL A 109 5.36 8.38 2.09
N VAL A 110 4.93 7.20 1.67
CA VAL A 110 5.52 6.48 0.54
C VAL A 110 5.31 7.27 -0.76
N LEU A 111 6.40 7.66 -1.40
CA LEU A 111 6.41 8.33 -2.69
C LEU A 111 6.27 7.32 -3.83
N ASN A 112 5.08 7.27 -4.39
CA ASN A 112 4.86 6.66 -5.70
C ASN A 112 5.41 7.57 -6.82
N ASN A 113 5.46 7.07 -8.05
CA ASN A 113 6.03 7.83 -9.18
C ASN A 113 5.28 9.15 -9.48
N PRO A 114 3.93 9.20 -9.46
CA PRO A 114 3.20 10.47 -9.58
C PRO A 114 3.57 11.49 -8.50
N ASN A 115 3.58 11.09 -7.23
CA ASN A 115 3.88 11.98 -6.11
C ASN A 115 5.33 12.46 -6.16
N LEU A 116 6.27 11.57 -6.52
CA LEU A 116 7.66 11.94 -6.74
C LEU A 116 7.82 12.94 -7.89
N LYS A 117 7.06 12.78 -8.99
CA LYS A 117 7.07 13.75 -10.11
C LYS A 117 6.60 15.13 -9.65
N VAL A 118 5.54 15.19 -8.86
CA VAL A 118 5.03 16.45 -8.29
C VAL A 118 6.09 17.09 -7.39
N LEU A 119 6.70 16.29 -6.51
CA LEU A 119 7.74 16.75 -5.60
C LEU A 119 8.96 17.34 -6.33
N ILE A 120 9.40 16.69 -7.42
CA ILE A 120 10.50 17.17 -8.25
C ILE A 120 10.11 18.47 -8.97
N LYS A 121 8.88 18.58 -9.49
CA LYS A 121 8.40 19.82 -10.15
C LYS A 121 8.40 21.01 -9.20
N THR A 122 8.07 20.79 -7.93
CA THR A 122 8.05 21.81 -6.88
C THR A 122 9.43 22.13 -6.30
N TYR A 123 10.50 21.49 -6.77
CA TYR A 123 11.86 21.77 -6.31
C TYR A 123 12.30 23.19 -6.72
N PRO A 124 13.06 23.94 -5.90
CA PRO A 124 13.39 25.34 -6.23
C PRO A 124 14.40 25.50 -7.38
N PHE A 125 15.33 24.56 -7.56
CA PHE A 125 16.44 24.69 -8.51
C PHE A 125 16.21 23.93 -9.83
N GLU A 126 16.10 24.64 -10.96
CA GLU A 126 15.83 24.06 -12.30
C GLU A 126 16.89 23.05 -12.77
N ALA A 127 18.19 23.34 -12.57
CA ALA A 127 19.26 22.43 -12.95
C ALA A 127 19.13 21.07 -12.23
N THR A 128 18.84 21.12 -10.92
CA THR A 128 18.60 19.92 -10.10
C THR A 128 17.31 19.20 -10.47
N LYS A 129 16.26 19.91 -10.94
CA LYS A 129 15.02 19.26 -11.42
C LYS A 129 15.28 18.30 -12.57
N ALA A 130 16.09 18.73 -13.55
CA ALA A 130 16.41 17.92 -14.71
C ALA A 130 17.17 16.65 -14.30
N GLU A 131 18.14 16.78 -13.39
CA GLU A 131 18.91 15.65 -12.85
C GLU A 131 18.03 14.69 -12.05
N LEU A 132 17.17 15.20 -11.17
CA LEU A 132 16.20 14.41 -10.41
C LEU A 132 15.22 13.68 -11.32
N ASP A 133 14.73 14.33 -12.38
CA ASP A 133 13.82 13.72 -13.36
C ASP A 133 14.52 12.61 -14.16
N LEU A 134 15.78 12.81 -14.53
CA LEU A 134 16.61 11.80 -15.20
C LEU A 134 16.79 10.58 -14.31
N LYS A 135 17.18 10.76 -13.04
CA LYS A 135 17.35 9.68 -12.07
C LYS A 135 16.03 8.95 -11.76
N ARG A 136 14.91 9.68 -11.71
CA ARG A 136 13.57 9.10 -11.60
C ARG A 136 13.24 8.21 -12.80
N LYS A 137 13.48 8.67 -14.03
CA LYS A 137 13.26 7.90 -15.26
C LYS A 137 14.14 6.66 -15.30
N GLU A 138 15.41 6.79 -14.92
CA GLU A 138 16.36 5.68 -14.81
C GLU A 138 15.84 4.61 -13.83
N ALA A 139 15.49 5.00 -12.60
CA ALA A 139 14.94 4.07 -11.61
C ALA A 139 13.66 3.37 -12.11
N ARG A 140 12.76 4.10 -12.80
CA ARG A 140 11.54 3.51 -13.38
C ARG A 140 11.87 2.48 -14.46
N LYS A 141 12.81 2.79 -15.36
CA LYS A 141 13.25 1.89 -16.44
C LYS A 141 13.87 0.62 -15.86
N GLN A 142 14.72 0.74 -14.84
CA GLN A 142 15.31 -0.44 -14.19
C GLN A 142 14.25 -1.28 -13.47
N LYS A 143 13.26 -0.65 -12.82
CA LYS A 143 12.13 -1.35 -12.20
C LYS A 143 11.30 -2.14 -13.24
N SER A 144 10.97 -1.54 -14.38
CA SER A 144 10.20 -2.25 -15.41
C SER A 144 10.99 -3.42 -16.01
N ILE A 145 12.29 -3.23 -16.25
CA ILE A 145 13.17 -4.29 -16.77
C ILE A 145 13.29 -5.43 -15.77
N SER A 146 13.52 -5.14 -14.48
CA SER A 146 13.58 -6.19 -13.45
C SER A 146 12.26 -6.96 -13.35
N LEU A 147 11.10 -6.30 -13.38
CA LEU A 147 9.80 -7.00 -13.38
C LEU A 147 9.65 -7.95 -14.58
N LEU A 148 10.10 -7.55 -15.76
CA LEU A 148 10.07 -8.40 -16.95
C LEU A 148 10.94 -9.65 -16.75
N PHE A 149 12.19 -9.49 -16.31
CA PHE A 149 13.08 -10.63 -16.05
C PHE A 149 12.64 -11.51 -14.88
N GLY A 150 11.97 -10.92 -13.88
CA GLY A 150 11.35 -11.66 -12.79
C GLY A 150 10.20 -12.54 -13.29
N ALA A 151 9.34 -12.00 -14.16
CA ALA A 151 8.25 -12.74 -14.77
C ALA A 151 8.76 -13.87 -15.68
N THR A 152 9.79 -13.62 -16.50
CA THR A 152 10.37 -14.67 -17.35
C THR A 152 11.01 -15.79 -16.53
N ALA A 153 11.64 -15.47 -15.40
CA ALA A 153 12.15 -16.49 -14.48
C ALA A 153 11.04 -17.42 -13.97
N VAL A 154 9.90 -16.87 -13.55
CA VAL A 154 8.75 -17.67 -13.07
C VAL A 154 8.24 -18.61 -14.17
N ILE A 155 8.08 -18.09 -15.40
CA ILE A 155 7.60 -18.89 -16.54
C ILE A 155 8.60 -20.01 -16.88
N ALA A 156 9.90 -19.70 -16.95
CA ALA A 156 10.93 -20.69 -17.25
C ALA A 156 11.00 -21.77 -16.16
N GLY A 157 10.89 -21.39 -14.89
CA GLY A 157 10.85 -22.33 -13.77
C GLY A 157 9.64 -23.25 -13.82
N TYR A 158 8.45 -22.71 -14.15
CA TYR A 158 7.24 -23.50 -14.30
C TYR A 158 7.33 -24.49 -15.48
N ALA A 159 7.82 -24.04 -16.64
CA ALA A 159 8.02 -24.91 -17.81
C ALA A 159 8.99 -26.06 -17.51
N GLY A 160 10.07 -25.78 -16.76
CA GLY A 160 10.99 -26.82 -16.28
C GLY A 160 10.32 -27.86 -15.38
N LEU A 161 9.45 -27.43 -14.45
CA LEU A 161 8.71 -28.33 -13.55
C LEU A 161 7.66 -29.18 -14.30
N VAL A 162 6.94 -28.60 -15.26
CA VAL A 162 5.99 -29.36 -16.11
C VAL A 162 6.75 -30.36 -16.99
N GLY A 163 7.90 -29.96 -17.54
CA GLY A 163 8.82 -30.86 -18.25
C GLY A 163 9.27 -32.05 -17.41
N LEU A 164 9.65 -31.82 -16.15
CA LEU A 164 10.01 -32.88 -15.18
C LEU A 164 8.85 -33.84 -14.88
N SER A 165 7.64 -33.31 -14.79
CA SER A 165 6.45 -34.09 -14.46
C SER A 165 6.11 -35.06 -15.60
N ASN A 166 6.33 -34.64 -16.84
CA ASN A 166 6.08 -35.44 -18.04
C ASN A 166 7.25 -36.35 -18.44
N SER A 167 8.49 -36.03 -18.04
CA SER A 167 9.69 -36.83 -18.38
C SER A 167 9.80 -38.14 -17.62
N LYS A 168 9.05 -38.35 -16.53
CA LYS A 168 8.96 -39.66 -15.84
C LYS A 168 8.52 -40.84 -16.73
N LYS A 169 8.00 -40.57 -17.94
CA LYS A 169 7.63 -41.58 -18.95
C LYS A 169 8.59 -41.71 -20.13
N SER A 170 9.62 -40.85 -20.24
CA SER A 170 10.53 -40.83 -21.40
C SER A 170 11.97 -41.14 -20.96
N THR A 171 12.40 -42.38 -21.19
CA THR A 171 13.72 -42.92 -20.85
C THR A 171 14.79 -42.56 -21.89
N GLY A 172 14.86 -41.29 -22.31
CA GLY A 172 15.72 -40.83 -23.41
C GLY A 172 16.48 -39.54 -23.13
N ASN A 173 17.60 -39.34 -23.84
CA ASN A 173 18.53 -38.18 -23.73
C ASN A 173 17.83 -36.82 -23.91
N ASP A 174 16.67 -36.78 -24.56
CA ASP A 174 15.88 -35.57 -24.84
C ASP A 174 15.36 -34.89 -23.55
N GLY A 175 15.10 -35.66 -22.50
CA GLY A 175 14.68 -35.12 -21.20
C GLY A 175 15.77 -34.29 -20.51
N ALA A 176 17.05 -34.65 -20.70
CA ALA A 176 18.19 -33.95 -20.10
C ALA A 176 18.50 -32.61 -20.81
N ILE A 177 18.25 -32.52 -22.11
CA ILE A 177 18.45 -31.29 -22.91
C ILE A 177 17.38 -30.23 -22.56
N LEU A 178 16.12 -30.66 -22.37
CA LEU A 178 15.04 -29.79 -21.90
C LEU A 178 15.27 -29.27 -20.47
N LEU A 179 15.89 -30.08 -19.60
CA LEU A 179 16.21 -29.69 -18.24
C LEU A 179 17.37 -28.69 -18.14
N SER A 180 18.43 -28.93 -18.90
CA SER A 180 19.60 -28.05 -18.90
C SER A 180 19.26 -26.67 -19.47
N SER A 181 18.47 -26.60 -20.55
CA SER A 181 18.00 -25.32 -21.12
C SER A 181 17.06 -24.54 -20.19
N ALA A 182 16.12 -25.22 -19.50
CA ALA A 182 15.25 -24.58 -18.52
C ALA A 182 16.03 -24.06 -17.29
N ALA A 183 17.00 -24.83 -16.79
CA ALA A 183 17.83 -24.43 -15.66
C ALA A 183 18.73 -23.23 -15.98
N VAL A 184 19.32 -23.18 -17.19
CA VAL A 184 20.13 -22.04 -17.67
C VAL A 184 19.25 -20.79 -17.86
N GLY A 185 18.06 -20.94 -18.45
CA GLY A 185 17.11 -19.84 -18.64
C GLY A 185 16.60 -19.24 -17.32
N PHE A 186 16.29 -20.09 -16.34
CA PHE A 186 15.86 -19.68 -15.00
C PHE A 186 16.97 -18.93 -14.27
N THR A 187 18.18 -19.51 -14.22
CA THR A 187 19.32 -18.94 -13.50
C THR A 187 19.75 -17.60 -14.12
N GLY A 188 19.82 -17.53 -15.45
CA GLY A 188 20.15 -16.29 -16.17
C GLY A 188 19.13 -15.18 -15.89
N SER A 189 17.83 -15.51 -15.90
CA SER A 189 16.75 -14.54 -15.63
C SER A 189 16.81 -13.99 -14.20
N ILE A 190 17.11 -14.84 -13.21
CA ILE A 190 17.28 -14.41 -11.81
C ILE A 190 18.50 -13.51 -11.63
N LEU A 191 19.64 -13.86 -12.22
CA LEU A 191 20.84 -13.03 -12.14
C LEU A 191 20.62 -11.65 -12.76
N LEU A 192 19.94 -11.59 -13.91
CA LEU A 192 19.54 -10.34 -14.53
C LEU A 192 18.57 -9.55 -13.64
N TYR A 193 17.54 -10.19 -13.09
CA TYR A 193 16.61 -9.58 -12.14
C TYR A 193 17.36 -8.92 -10.96
N LEU A 194 18.27 -9.66 -10.32
CA LEU A 194 19.06 -9.15 -9.19
C LEU A 194 19.97 -7.98 -9.59
N ASN A 195 20.61 -8.04 -10.77
CA ASN A 195 21.45 -6.97 -11.28
C ASN A 195 20.64 -5.68 -11.54
N PHE A 196 19.50 -5.81 -12.21
CA PHE A 196 18.62 -4.67 -12.49
C PHE A 196 18.01 -4.07 -11.22
N ARG A 197 17.66 -4.92 -10.24
CA ARG A 197 17.19 -4.47 -8.93
C ARG A 197 18.26 -3.69 -8.16
N LYS A 198 19.53 -4.12 -8.22
CA LYS A 198 20.66 -3.35 -7.65
C LYS A 198 20.80 -1.99 -8.31
N LYS A 199 20.71 -1.92 -9.65
CA LYS A 199 20.75 -0.65 -10.41
C LYS A 199 19.60 0.29 -10.04
N GLU A 200 18.38 -0.25 -9.88
CA GLU A 200 17.22 0.52 -9.41
C GLU A 200 17.48 1.14 -8.02
N ILE A 201 17.97 0.34 -7.06
CA ILE A 201 18.28 0.82 -5.71
C ILE A 201 19.37 1.90 -5.75
N LYS A 202 20.41 1.72 -6.57
CA LYS A 202 21.47 2.73 -6.75
C LYS A 202 20.90 4.05 -7.26
N ALA A 203 20.08 4.02 -8.31
CA ALA A 203 19.44 5.23 -8.85
C ALA A 203 18.55 5.93 -7.81
N LYS A 204 17.82 5.17 -6.98
CA LYS A 204 17.03 5.73 -5.86
C LYS A 204 17.90 6.38 -4.79
N LYS A 205 19.03 5.76 -4.42
CA LYS A 205 19.98 6.35 -3.46
C LYS A 205 20.58 7.65 -3.99
N GLU A 206 20.96 7.70 -5.26
CA GLU A 206 21.46 8.92 -5.90
C GLU A 206 20.39 10.01 -5.93
N LEU A 207 19.13 9.67 -6.23
CA LEU A 207 18.02 10.62 -6.18
C LEU A 207 17.84 11.21 -4.78
N VAL A 208 17.88 10.37 -3.73
CA VAL A 208 17.83 10.81 -2.33
C VAL A 208 18.99 11.75 -2.00
N ARG A 209 20.20 11.38 -2.44
CA ARG A 209 21.40 12.18 -2.25
C ARG A 209 21.26 13.57 -2.88
N ILE A 210 20.94 13.63 -4.17
CA ILE A 210 20.77 14.89 -4.92
C ILE A 210 19.71 15.78 -4.27
N TYR A 211 18.56 15.21 -3.91
CA TYR A 211 17.47 15.97 -3.30
C TYR A 211 17.82 16.53 -1.91
N ASN A 212 18.61 15.79 -1.12
CA ASN A 212 18.94 16.17 0.25
C ASN A 212 20.19 17.05 0.35
N GLU A 213 21.14 16.93 -0.58
CA GLU A 213 22.42 17.68 -0.57
C GLU A 213 22.32 19.04 -1.28
N MET A 214 21.44 19.19 -2.28
CA MET A 214 21.30 20.44 -3.06
C MET A 214 20.20 21.36 -2.51
N LYS A 215 20.01 21.38 -1.20
CA LYS A 215 18.97 22.18 -0.52
C LYS A 215 19.59 23.16 0.49
#